data_AF-A0A0H5D6L0-F1
#
_entry.id   AF-A0A0H5D6L0-F1
#
_cell.length_a   1.000
_cell.length_b   1.000
_cell.length_c   1.000
_cell.angle_alpha   90.00
_cell.angle_beta   90.00
_cell.angle_gamma   90.00
#
_symmetry.space_group_name_H-M   'P 1'
#
loop_
_entity.id
_entity.type
_entity.pdbx_description
1 polymer ?
#
loop_
_entity_poly.entity_id
_entity_poly.type
_entity_poly.pdbx_seq_one_letter_code
_entity_poly.pdbx_strand_id
1 'polypeptide(L)'
;MGAIVLTAGCKPMAGKPAPDLPTPSTTITIDPVPSTAPTTTAAPTTTSSSTAAPTTTVQPTATGTVSSPKPQPVPQPAPPGGAVAAGTVPQPGQVGFRGDATKLKIVDGPGNAPAGTRWNTGALRFSGNVTLDGVHVKGGIEYNGGGTLTIRNSIIEGNHFSWAPLLGNSGHIDVRDTTITYKDSQWPGPQWGNGAIHGDATVTVIRCDISGTPDGIQNGPGNSTIEQNYIHGMLRAGAYPNNTHNDGIQNYGGANLSIKYNRIDISADGKAYDGTHQNAAVFIMPDGSSPSKNLQVVGNYLAGGGYILRLGSPMSGTIVTGNRFGTTAGGWGEVLLDNGGISQWANNVSASGAQVPQP
;
A
#
# COMPACT_ATOMS: atom_id res chain seq x y z
N MET A 1 22.29 29.47 26.50
CA MET A 1 21.26 29.89 25.51
C MET A 1 21.00 28.70 24.60
N GLY A 2 20.00 27.88 24.95
CA GLY A 2 19.66 26.68 24.18
C GLY A 2 18.70 27.04 23.04
N ALA A 3 19.06 26.70 21.81
CA ALA A 3 18.21 26.91 20.65
C ALA A 3 17.05 25.92 20.69
N ILE A 4 15.84 26.44 20.88
CA ILE A 4 14.59 25.69 20.71
C ILE A 4 14.39 25.53 19.21
N VAL A 5 14.66 24.32 18.68
CA VAL A 5 14.29 23.95 17.31
C VAL A 5 12.79 23.69 17.31
N LEU A 6 12.01 24.71 16.93
CA LEU A 6 10.60 24.55 16.58
C LEU A 6 10.53 23.72 15.29
N THR A 7 10.30 22.42 15.43
CA THR A 7 9.90 21.59 14.30
C THR A 7 8.50 22.05 13.88
N ALA A 8 8.41 22.71 12.73
CA ALA A 8 7.13 22.98 12.09
C ALA A 8 6.49 21.64 11.76
N GLY A 9 5.59 21.18 12.63
CA GLY A 9 4.78 20.00 12.35
C GLY A 9 3.98 20.26 11.09
N CYS A 10 4.28 19.54 10.03
CA CYS A 10 3.36 19.37 8.92
C CYS A 10 2.10 18.72 9.49
N LYS A 11 1.09 19.53 9.82
CA LYS A 11 -0.27 19.02 9.91
C LYS A 11 -0.62 18.52 8.51
N PRO A 12 -1.28 17.37 8.37
CA PRO A 12 -1.85 17.00 7.07
C PRO A 12 -2.73 18.18 6.66
N MET A 13 -2.39 18.80 5.53
CA MET A 13 -3.36 19.67 4.88
C MET A 13 -4.57 18.77 4.61
N ALA A 14 -5.71 19.09 5.22
CA ALA A 14 -6.99 18.52 4.82
C ALA A 14 -7.01 18.52 3.29
N GLY A 15 -7.21 17.34 2.70
CA GLY A 15 -6.98 17.09 1.28
C GLY A 15 -7.50 18.24 0.44
N LYS A 16 -6.74 18.66 -0.58
CA LYS A 16 -7.27 19.53 -1.64
C LYS A 16 -8.66 19.01 -2.01
N PRO A 17 -9.70 19.87 -2.13
CA PRO A 17 -11.03 19.42 -2.47
C PRO A 17 -10.93 18.41 -3.60
N ALA A 18 -11.45 17.20 -3.38
CA ALA A 18 -11.55 16.23 -4.44
C ALA A 18 -12.24 16.94 -5.61
N PRO A 19 -11.71 16.90 -6.84
CA PRO A 19 -12.44 17.44 -7.98
C PRO A 19 -13.83 16.81 -7.98
N ASP A 20 -14.85 17.63 -8.26
CA ASP A 20 -16.25 17.24 -8.12
C ASP A 20 -16.48 15.82 -8.67
N LEU A 21 -17.04 14.96 -7.82
CA LEU A 21 -17.50 13.65 -8.26
C LEU A 21 -18.55 13.90 -9.35
N PRO A 22 -18.45 13.27 -10.53
CA PRO A 22 -19.45 13.45 -11.56
C PRO A 22 -20.80 12.97 -11.02
N THR A 23 -21.78 13.87 -11.03
CA THR A 23 -23.19 13.57 -10.79
C THR A 23 -23.58 12.38 -11.67
N PRO A 24 -24.28 11.35 -11.16
CA PRO A 24 -24.76 10.26 -12.00
C PRO A 24 -25.65 10.86 -13.08
N SER A 25 -25.15 10.88 -14.32
CA SER A 25 -25.93 11.26 -15.48
C SER A 25 -27.07 10.26 -15.61
N THR A 26 -28.29 10.78 -15.67
CA THR A 26 -29.47 10.05 -16.13
C THR A 26 -29.13 9.31 -17.42
N THR A 27 -29.55 8.05 -17.48
CA THR A 27 -29.44 7.14 -18.61
C THR A 27 -29.81 7.84 -19.92
N ILE A 28 -28.83 8.07 -20.79
CA ILE A 28 -29.08 8.33 -22.20
C ILE A 28 -28.94 6.98 -22.89
N THR A 29 -30.06 6.42 -23.31
CA THR A 29 -30.09 5.29 -24.24
C THR A 29 -29.54 5.78 -25.58
N ILE A 30 -28.40 5.25 -25.99
CA ILE A 30 -27.87 5.47 -27.34
C ILE A 30 -28.38 4.33 -28.20
N ASP A 31 -29.18 4.66 -29.23
CA ASP A 31 -29.63 3.69 -30.22
C ASP A 31 -28.43 3.10 -31.00
N PRO A 32 -28.46 1.80 -31.33
CA PRO A 32 -27.38 1.16 -32.06
C PRO A 32 -27.23 1.76 -33.46
N VAL A 33 -25.99 2.16 -33.79
CA VAL A 33 -25.59 2.60 -35.13
C VAL A 33 -25.71 1.41 -36.12
N PRO A 34 -26.33 1.58 -37.29
CA PRO A 34 -26.42 0.53 -38.29
C PRO A 34 -25.02 0.19 -38.84
N SER A 35 -24.64 -1.08 -38.70
CA SER A 35 -23.44 -1.64 -39.32
C SER A 35 -23.67 -1.83 -40.82
N THR A 36 -22.99 -1.04 -41.65
CA THR A 36 -22.91 -1.30 -43.09
C THR A 36 -21.78 -2.30 -43.37
N ALA A 37 -22.15 -3.37 -44.08
CA ALA A 37 -21.23 -4.41 -44.53
C ALA A 37 -20.23 -3.85 -45.56
N PRO A 38 -18.96 -4.32 -45.57
CA PRO A 38 -18.01 -3.92 -46.59
C PRO A 38 -18.31 -4.61 -47.93
N THR A 39 -18.44 -3.80 -48.98
CA THR A 39 -18.51 -4.22 -50.39
C THR A 39 -17.16 -4.74 -50.90
N THR A 40 -17.21 -5.88 -51.57
CA THR A 40 -16.12 -6.54 -52.28
C THR A 40 -15.79 -5.84 -53.62
N THR A 41 -14.50 -5.62 -53.90
CA THR A 41 -14.00 -5.33 -55.25
C THR A 41 -12.92 -6.33 -55.64
N ALA A 42 -13.02 -6.87 -56.85
CA ALA A 42 -12.23 -7.98 -57.39
C ALA A 42 -10.89 -7.55 -58.03
N ALA A 43 -9.89 -8.45 -57.92
CA ALA A 43 -8.93 -9.02 -58.91
C ALA A 43 -8.39 -8.14 -60.09
N PRO A 44 -7.12 -8.32 -60.59
CA PRO A 44 -6.63 -9.67 -60.98
C PRO A 44 -5.10 -9.99 -60.96
N THR A 45 -4.86 -11.32 -61.07
CA THR A 45 -3.77 -12.09 -61.72
C THR A 45 -2.29 -11.92 -61.34
N THR A 46 -1.66 -13.05 -60.98
CA THR A 46 -0.63 -13.72 -61.82
C THR A 46 -0.37 -15.16 -61.39
N THR A 47 -0.07 -15.99 -62.39
CA THR A 47 0.24 -17.42 -62.43
C THR A 47 1.58 -17.82 -61.81
N SER A 48 1.65 -19.00 -61.19
CA SER A 48 2.67 -20.02 -61.51
C SER A 48 2.36 -21.37 -60.84
N SER A 49 2.64 -22.41 -61.60
CA SER A 49 2.40 -23.84 -61.37
C SER A 49 3.44 -24.49 -60.45
N SER A 50 3.04 -25.45 -59.61
CA SER A 50 3.78 -26.72 -59.49
C SER A 50 2.95 -27.83 -58.80
N THR A 51 2.86 -28.94 -59.53
CA THR A 51 3.00 -30.35 -59.13
C THR A 51 2.24 -30.91 -57.93
N ALA A 52 1.29 -31.80 -58.25
CA ALA A 52 0.49 -32.60 -57.33
C ALA A 52 1.30 -33.71 -56.63
N ALA A 53 0.98 -33.93 -55.35
CA ALA A 53 1.32 -35.13 -54.58
C ALA A 53 0.01 -35.83 -54.12
N PRO A 54 0.01 -37.16 -53.97
CA PRO A 54 -1.22 -37.96 -53.89
C PRO A 54 -1.93 -37.83 -52.55
N THR A 55 -3.26 -37.81 -52.62
CA THR A 55 -4.22 -37.77 -51.53
C THR A 55 -4.39 -39.14 -50.88
N THR A 56 -4.21 -39.21 -49.56
CA THR A 56 -4.74 -40.30 -48.71
C THR A 56 -6.08 -39.86 -48.12
N THR A 57 -7.14 -40.55 -48.52
CA THR A 57 -8.49 -40.36 -48.03
C THR A 57 -8.61 -40.92 -46.62
N VAL A 58 -8.74 -40.05 -45.61
CA VAL A 58 -9.06 -40.45 -44.23
C VAL A 58 -10.55 -40.24 -43.97
N GLN A 59 -11.19 -41.32 -43.53
CA GLN A 59 -12.61 -41.43 -43.19
C GLN A 59 -12.97 -40.53 -41.99
N PRO A 60 -14.06 -39.73 -42.06
CA PRO A 60 -14.45 -38.85 -40.97
C PRO A 60 -14.95 -39.67 -39.77
N THR A 61 -14.26 -39.54 -38.64
CA THR A 61 -14.69 -40.06 -37.34
C THR A 61 -15.67 -39.08 -36.72
N ALA A 62 -16.80 -39.58 -36.22
CA ALA A 62 -17.86 -38.79 -35.60
C ALA A 62 -17.35 -37.98 -34.39
N THR A 63 -17.46 -36.65 -34.48
CA THR A 63 -17.10 -35.73 -33.40
C THR A 63 -18.22 -35.68 -32.37
N GLY A 64 -18.04 -36.39 -31.25
CA GLY A 64 -18.89 -36.23 -30.07
C GLY A 64 -18.79 -34.82 -29.51
N THR A 65 -19.93 -34.23 -29.16
CA THR A 65 -20.03 -32.91 -28.54
C THR A 65 -19.48 -33.00 -27.11
N VAL A 66 -18.22 -32.58 -26.91
CA VAL A 66 -17.61 -32.49 -25.58
C VAL A 66 -18.06 -31.18 -24.94
N SER A 67 -18.88 -31.27 -23.90
CA SER A 67 -19.21 -30.14 -23.03
C SER A 67 -17.92 -29.56 -22.45
N SER A 68 -17.65 -28.29 -22.73
CA SER A 68 -16.50 -27.57 -22.18
C SER A 68 -16.56 -27.54 -20.65
N PRO A 69 -15.53 -28.02 -19.94
CA PRO A 69 -15.52 -27.95 -18.48
C PRO A 69 -15.51 -26.49 -18.04
N LYS A 70 -16.39 -26.16 -17.09
CA LYS A 70 -16.43 -24.88 -16.37
C LYS A 70 -15.00 -24.54 -15.90
N PRO A 71 -14.49 -23.31 -16.13
CA PRO A 71 -13.15 -22.94 -15.70
C PRO A 71 -12.98 -23.22 -14.21
N GLN A 72 -12.07 -24.14 -13.89
CA GLN A 72 -11.68 -24.42 -12.53
C GLN A 72 -10.91 -23.20 -12.00
N PRO A 73 -11.21 -22.71 -10.78
CA PRO A 73 -10.46 -21.60 -10.18
C PRO A 73 -8.97 -21.91 -10.21
N VAL A 74 -8.17 -21.01 -10.79
CA VAL A 74 -6.72 -21.17 -10.87
C VAL A 74 -6.16 -21.18 -9.44
N PRO A 75 -5.28 -22.14 -9.07
CA PRO A 75 -4.68 -22.19 -7.74
C PRO A 75 -3.94 -20.88 -7.42
N GLN A 76 -4.39 -20.21 -6.37
CA GLN A 76 -3.79 -18.99 -5.85
C GLN A 76 -2.37 -19.28 -5.33
N PRO A 77 -1.37 -18.42 -5.59
CA PRO A 77 -0.06 -18.53 -4.94
C PRO A 77 -0.20 -18.57 -3.42
N ALA A 78 0.52 -19.48 -2.76
CA ALA A 78 0.53 -19.55 -1.31
C ALA A 78 1.05 -18.21 -0.73
N PRO A 79 0.34 -17.57 0.22
CA PRO A 79 0.84 -16.38 0.88
C PRO A 79 2.21 -16.65 1.52
N PRO A 80 3.18 -15.73 1.41
CA PRO A 80 4.45 -15.88 2.11
C PRO A 80 4.20 -15.87 3.63
N GLY A 81 4.74 -16.89 4.30
CA GLY A 81 4.81 -17.02 5.76
C GLY A 81 3.44 -17.12 6.44
N GLY A 82 3.14 -18.27 7.05
CA GLY A 82 2.06 -18.35 8.01
C GLY A 82 2.24 -17.34 9.16
N ALA A 83 1.18 -17.12 9.94
CA ALA A 83 1.21 -16.16 11.04
C ALA A 83 2.47 -16.33 11.92
N VAL A 84 3.20 -15.22 12.13
CA VAL A 84 4.36 -15.22 13.01
C VAL A 84 3.90 -15.56 14.43
N ALA A 85 4.55 -16.52 15.07
CA ALA A 85 4.22 -16.91 16.43
C ALA A 85 4.33 -15.70 17.38
N ALA A 86 3.38 -15.57 18.30
CA ALA A 86 3.39 -14.48 19.27
C ALA A 86 4.75 -14.40 20.01
N GLY A 87 5.30 -13.20 20.13
CA GLY A 87 6.61 -12.96 20.75
C GLY A 87 7.80 -13.24 19.83
N THR A 88 7.58 -13.68 18.58
CA THR A 88 8.65 -13.78 17.58
C THR A 88 8.72 -12.51 16.74
N VAL A 89 9.93 -12.01 16.55
CA VAL A 89 10.19 -10.85 15.69
C VAL A 89 10.31 -11.32 14.24
N PRO A 90 9.53 -10.75 13.31
CA PRO A 90 9.57 -11.17 11.91
C PRO A 90 10.93 -10.95 11.25
N GLN A 91 11.42 -11.97 10.57
CA GLN A 91 12.61 -11.94 9.72
C GLN A 91 12.27 -11.46 8.30
N PRO A 92 13.26 -11.01 7.51
CA PRO A 92 13.05 -10.72 6.09
C PRO A 92 12.39 -11.91 5.38
N GLY A 93 11.33 -11.65 4.60
CA GLY A 93 10.61 -12.67 3.84
C GLY A 93 9.64 -13.56 4.65
N GLN A 94 9.55 -13.39 5.97
CA GLN A 94 8.51 -14.06 6.79
C GLN A 94 7.17 -13.32 6.76
N VAL A 95 7.20 -12.04 6.42
CA VAL A 95 6.05 -11.13 6.39
C VAL A 95 6.04 -10.37 5.08
N GLY A 96 4.87 -9.85 4.72
CA GLY A 96 4.64 -9.12 3.47
C GLY A 96 4.38 -10.03 2.27
N PHE A 97 3.25 -9.80 1.60
CA PHE A 97 2.86 -10.47 0.37
C PHE A 97 3.49 -9.81 -0.85
N ARG A 98 4.22 -10.58 -1.65
CA ARG A 98 4.84 -10.13 -2.91
C ARG A 98 3.98 -10.38 -4.15
N GLY A 99 3.04 -11.32 -4.06
CA GLY A 99 2.22 -11.76 -5.18
C GLY A 99 3.01 -12.35 -6.35
N ASP A 100 2.28 -12.74 -7.38
CA ASP A 100 2.82 -13.12 -8.69
C ASP A 100 2.09 -12.29 -9.74
N ALA A 101 2.73 -11.21 -10.19
CA ALA A 101 2.13 -10.25 -11.11
C ALA A 101 1.61 -10.90 -12.41
N THR A 102 2.20 -12.03 -12.82
CA THR A 102 1.81 -12.73 -14.06
C THR A 102 0.46 -13.44 -13.95
N LYS A 103 -0.04 -13.64 -12.73
CA LYS A 103 -1.33 -14.30 -12.45
C LYS A 103 -2.46 -13.32 -12.14
N LEU A 104 -2.16 -12.03 -12.08
CA LEU A 104 -3.13 -11.00 -11.68
C LEU A 104 -3.79 -10.38 -12.90
N LYS A 105 -5.05 -9.99 -12.75
CA LYS A 105 -5.74 -9.19 -13.76
C LYS A 105 -5.18 -7.77 -13.74
N ILE A 106 -4.59 -7.34 -14.86
CA ILE A 106 -4.07 -5.99 -15.00
C ILE A 106 -5.21 -4.97 -15.05
N VAL A 107 -5.05 -3.88 -14.30
CA VAL A 107 -5.87 -2.66 -14.36
C VAL A 107 -4.94 -1.46 -14.58
N ASP A 108 -4.93 -0.92 -15.79
CA ASP A 108 -4.02 0.14 -16.22
C ASP A 108 -4.70 1.24 -17.07
N GLY A 109 -6.03 1.19 -17.18
CA GLY A 109 -6.78 2.15 -17.96
C GLY A 109 -8.30 2.01 -17.85
N PRO A 110 -9.06 2.82 -18.59
CA PRO A 110 -10.52 2.74 -18.59
C PRO A 110 -11.04 1.42 -19.17
N GLY A 111 -10.31 0.76 -20.07
CA GLY A 111 -10.75 -0.48 -20.74
C GLY A 111 -10.75 -1.73 -19.86
N ASN A 112 -10.03 -1.71 -18.73
CA ASN A 112 -9.93 -2.84 -17.79
C ASN A 112 -10.30 -2.47 -16.35
N ALA A 113 -10.81 -1.25 -16.12
CA ALA A 113 -11.31 -0.81 -14.83
C ALA A 113 -12.44 -1.72 -14.32
N PRO A 114 -12.40 -2.18 -13.05
CA PRO A 114 -13.48 -2.96 -12.45
C PRO A 114 -14.84 -2.24 -12.45
N ALA A 115 -15.93 -3.00 -12.47
CA ALA A 115 -17.28 -2.44 -12.37
C ALA A 115 -17.44 -1.62 -11.08
N GLY A 116 -18.16 -0.50 -11.18
CA GLY A 116 -18.32 0.44 -10.06
C GLY A 116 -17.12 1.38 -9.83
N THR A 117 -16.07 1.28 -10.66
CA THR A 117 -14.91 2.17 -10.62
C THR A 117 -14.77 3.00 -11.87
N ARG A 118 -14.02 4.10 -11.78
CA ARG A 118 -13.68 4.96 -12.92
C ARG A 118 -12.18 5.18 -12.95
N TRP A 119 -11.55 4.92 -14.10
CA TRP A 119 -10.16 5.31 -14.31
C TRP A 119 -10.10 6.80 -14.67
N ASN A 120 -9.29 7.56 -13.94
CA ASN A 120 -9.01 8.96 -14.26
C ASN A 120 -7.52 9.22 -14.11
N THR A 121 -6.86 9.61 -15.21
CA THR A 121 -5.48 10.11 -15.21
C THR A 121 -4.55 9.28 -14.34
N GLY A 122 -4.45 7.97 -14.61
CA GLY A 122 -3.52 7.11 -13.88
C GLY A 122 -3.99 6.63 -12.50
N ALA A 123 -5.25 6.85 -12.13
CA ALA A 123 -5.81 6.35 -10.87
C ALA A 123 -7.22 5.75 -11.03
N LEU A 124 -7.52 4.72 -10.24
CA LEU A 124 -8.88 4.22 -10.03
C LEU A 124 -9.60 5.07 -8.99
N ARG A 125 -10.78 5.60 -9.32
CA ARG A 125 -11.59 6.44 -8.45
C ARG A 125 -12.99 5.88 -8.26
N PHE A 126 -13.43 5.81 -7.01
CA PHE A 126 -14.75 5.28 -6.68
C PHE A 126 -15.18 5.62 -5.24
N SER A 127 -16.45 5.33 -4.96
CA SER A 127 -17.08 5.41 -3.64
C SER A 127 -17.95 4.16 -3.40
N GLY A 128 -18.49 4.00 -2.19
CA GLY A 128 -19.30 2.85 -1.81
C GLY A 128 -18.48 1.63 -1.38
N ASN A 129 -19.05 0.43 -1.50
CA ASN A 129 -18.36 -0.82 -1.17
C ASN A 129 -17.76 -1.42 -2.44
N VAL A 130 -16.45 -1.64 -2.45
CA VAL A 130 -15.74 -2.19 -3.62
C VAL A 130 -14.74 -3.24 -3.14
N THR A 131 -14.65 -4.34 -3.89
CA THR A 131 -13.65 -5.39 -3.68
C THR A 131 -12.73 -5.49 -4.89
N LEU A 132 -11.43 -5.40 -4.63
CA LEU A 132 -10.36 -5.64 -5.59
C LEU A 132 -9.61 -6.90 -5.15
N ASP A 133 -9.79 -8.00 -5.87
CA ASP A 133 -9.16 -9.28 -5.55
C ASP A 133 -8.46 -9.84 -6.79
N GLY A 134 -7.21 -10.25 -6.64
CA GLY A 134 -6.42 -10.80 -7.74
C GLY A 134 -6.11 -9.80 -8.85
N VAL A 135 -5.94 -8.51 -8.52
CA VAL A 135 -5.66 -7.45 -9.51
C VAL A 135 -4.25 -6.89 -9.39
N HIS A 136 -3.69 -6.46 -10.52
CA HIS A 136 -2.49 -5.64 -10.58
C HIS A 136 -2.87 -4.26 -11.11
N VAL A 137 -3.05 -3.31 -10.20
CA VAL A 137 -3.34 -1.91 -10.53
C VAL A 137 -2.02 -1.21 -10.86
N LYS A 138 -1.89 -0.71 -12.08
CA LYS A 138 -0.74 0.10 -12.53
C LYS A 138 -1.10 1.58 -12.48
N GLY A 139 -1.31 2.04 -11.27
CA GLY A 139 -1.69 3.40 -10.95
C GLY A 139 -2.14 3.53 -9.51
N GLY A 140 -2.55 4.74 -9.13
CA GLY A 140 -3.10 4.99 -7.80
C GLY A 140 -4.54 4.48 -7.64
N ILE A 141 -4.99 4.44 -6.40
CA ILE A 141 -6.38 4.18 -6.01
C ILE A 141 -6.84 5.32 -5.13
N GLU A 142 -7.95 5.96 -5.46
CA GLU A 142 -8.56 7.04 -4.68
C GLU A 142 -9.98 6.64 -4.24
N TYR A 143 -10.09 6.32 -2.96
CA TYR A 143 -11.33 5.92 -2.32
C TYR A 143 -11.99 7.09 -1.58
N ASN A 144 -13.23 7.41 -1.96
CA ASN A 144 -14.01 8.53 -1.42
C ASN A 144 -15.36 8.08 -0.85
N GLY A 145 -15.47 6.83 -0.40
CA GLY A 145 -16.72 6.26 0.11
C GLY A 145 -16.80 6.19 1.63
N GLY A 146 -18.00 6.32 2.20
CA GLY A 146 -18.24 6.04 3.62
C GLY A 146 -18.38 4.54 3.96
N GLY A 147 -18.11 3.65 3.00
CA GLY A 147 -18.25 2.20 3.14
C GLY A 147 -16.90 1.51 3.39
N THR A 148 -16.72 0.35 2.80
CA THR A 148 -15.47 -0.41 2.85
C THR A 148 -14.89 -0.67 1.47
N LEU A 149 -13.62 -0.30 1.28
CA LEU A 149 -12.78 -0.80 0.21
C LEU A 149 -12.02 -2.04 0.70
N THR A 150 -12.23 -3.18 0.06
CA THR A 150 -11.51 -4.43 0.34
C THR A 150 -10.51 -4.70 -0.79
N ILE A 151 -9.24 -4.90 -0.45
CA ILE A 151 -8.19 -5.27 -1.39
C ILE A 151 -7.52 -6.57 -0.92
N ARG A 152 -7.42 -7.56 -1.80
CA ARG A 152 -6.88 -8.89 -1.52
C ARG A 152 -6.00 -9.39 -2.66
N ASN A 153 -4.95 -10.14 -2.34
CA ASN A 153 -4.15 -10.91 -3.31
C ASN A 153 -3.72 -10.08 -4.53
N SER A 154 -3.35 -8.83 -4.29
CA SER A 154 -3.22 -7.83 -5.36
C SER A 154 -1.84 -7.19 -5.36
N ILE A 155 -1.56 -6.46 -6.43
CA ILE A 155 -0.41 -5.56 -6.53
C ILE A 155 -0.93 -4.18 -6.90
N ILE A 156 -0.46 -3.16 -6.18
CA ILE A 156 -0.69 -1.75 -6.48
C ILE A 156 0.68 -1.14 -6.79
N GLU A 157 0.93 -0.85 -8.07
CA GLU A 157 2.07 -0.07 -8.53
C GLU A 157 1.61 1.38 -8.73
N GLY A 158 1.74 2.21 -7.69
CA GLY A 158 1.39 3.63 -7.73
C GLY A 158 2.30 4.46 -8.65
N ASN A 159 1.82 5.66 -9.00
CA ASN A 159 2.48 6.60 -9.92
C ASN A 159 2.32 8.07 -9.46
N HIS A 160 2.92 9.01 -10.19
CA HIS A 160 2.90 10.43 -9.83
C HIS A 160 1.55 11.14 -10.04
N PHE A 161 0.54 10.47 -10.61
CA PHE A 161 -0.75 11.10 -10.93
C PHE A 161 -1.80 10.97 -9.82
N SER A 162 -1.58 10.11 -8.83
CA SER A 162 -2.39 10.05 -7.62
C SER A 162 -1.65 10.66 -6.44
N TRP A 163 -2.31 10.87 -5.31
CA TRP A 163 -1.70 11.40 -4.07
C TRP A 163 -1.01 10.33 -3.23
N ALA A 164 -1.29 9.07 -3.50
CA ALA A 164 -0.67 7.89 -2.92
C ALA A 164 -0.94 6.71 -3.86
N PRO A 165 -0.20 5.59 -3.76
CA PRO A 165 -0.62 4.33 -4.35
C PRO A 165 -2.05 3.95 -3.89
N LEU A 166 -2.36 4.19 -2.61
CA LEU A 166 -3.71 4.03 -2.05
C LEU A 166 -4.10 5.22 -1.17
N LEU A 167 -4.98 6.08 -1.67
CA LEU A 167 -5.57 7.19 -0.96
C LEU A 167 -6.98 6.81 -0.45
N GLY A 168 -7.19 6.86 0.85
CA GLY A 168 -8.48 6.70 1.50
C GLY A 168 -8.94 7.96 2.20
N ASN A 169 -9.83 8.73 1.57
CA ASN A 169 -10.31 9.99 2.14
C ASN A 169 -11.42 9.81 3.20
N SER A 170 -12.03 8.63 3.31
CA SER A 170 -13.06 8.33 4.31
C SER A 170 -13.34 6.83 4.40
N GLY A 171 -14.19 6.43 5.36
CA GLY A 171 -14.67 5.06 5.51
C GLY A 171 -13.62 4.11 6.08
N HIS A 172 -13.63 2.88 5.58
CA HIS A 172 -12.67 1.84 5.97
C HIS A 172 -11.94 1.26 4.75
N ILE A 173 -10.64 1.10 4.88
CA ILE A 173 -9.80 0.39 3.91
C ILE A 173 -9.31 -0.90 4.56
N ASP A 174 -9.70 -2.04 4.01
CA ASP A 174 -9.18 -3.34 4.42
C ASP A 174 -8.31 -3.91 3.30
N VAL A 175 -6.99 -3.88 3.48
CA VAL A 175 -5.98 -4.43 2.57
C VAL A 175 -5.32 -5.63 3.20
N ARG A 176 -5.32 -6.76 2.50
CA ARG A 176 -4.59 -7.94 2.94
C ARG A 176 -3.89 -8.62 1.79
N ASP A 177 -2.78 -9.27 2.09
CA ASP A 177 -2.05 -10.09 1.12
C ASP A 177 -1.82 -9.30 -0.18
N THR A 178 -1.28 -8.09 -0.05
CA THR A 178 -1.15 -7.15 -1.18
C THR A 178 0.24 -6.52 -1.18
N THR A 179 0.83 -6.40 -2.35
CA THR A 179 2.02 -5.55 -2.54
C THR A 179 1.59 -4.15 -2.90
N ILE A 180 2.14 -3.15 -2.22
CA ILE A 180 1.96 -1.74 -2.55
C ILE A 180 3.33 -1.13 -2.76
N THR A 181 3.57 -0.64 -3.97
CA THR A 181 4.83 0.02 -4.29
C THR A 181 4.57 1.29 -5.07
N TYR A 182 5.51 2.22 -5.01
CA TYR A 182 5.62 3.26 -6.02
C TYR A 182 6.53 2.80 -7.14
N LYS A 183 6.13 3.02 -8.38
CA LYS A 183 6.97 2.72 -9.54
C LYS A 183 6.73 3.74 -10.63
N ASP A 184 7.43 4.86 -10.48
CA ASP A 184 7.46 5.91 -11.47
C ASP A 184 8.88 6.47 -11.58
N SER A 185 9.23 6.92 -12.77
CA SER A 185 10.46 7.67 -13.01
C SER A 185 10.41 9.08 -12.41
N GLN A 186 9.20 9.61 -12.19
CA GLN A 186 8.99 10.94 -11.63
C GLN A 186 8.76 10.85 -10.12
N TRP A 187 9.49 11.66 -9.35
CA TRP A 187 9.16 11.91 -7.96
C TRP A 187 7.80 12.64 -7.92
N PRO A 188 6.82 12.19 -7.12
CA PRO A 188 5.49 12.78 -7.09
C PRO A 188 5.46 14.20 -6.47
N GLY A 189 6.60 14.69 -5.98
CA GLY A 189 6.77 16.03 -5.45
C GLY A 189 6.50 16.14 -3.95
N PRO A 190 6.79 17.30 -3.35
CA PRO A 190 6.68 17.51 -1.90
C PRO A 190 5.23 17.63 -1.40
N GLN A 191 4.26 17.74 -2.30
CA GLN A 191 2.83 17.79 -1.96
C GLN A 191 2.17 16.40 -1.93
N TRP A 192 2.88 15.34 -2.30
CA TRP A 192 2.32 13.99 -2.31
C TRP A 192 1.94 13.55 -0.90
N GLY A 193 0.85 12.80 -0.76
CA GLY A 193 0.55 12.12 0.50
C GLY A 193 1.73 11.21 0.79
N ASN A 194 2.41 11.43 1.92
CA ASN A 194 3.72 10.84 2.11
C ASN A 194 3.66 9.29 2.14
N GLY A 195 2.52 8.69 2.52
CA GLY A 195 2.31 7.25 2.67
C GLY A 195 1.96 6.46 1.40
N ALA A 196 2.39 5.20 1.33
CA ALA A 196 1.85 4.22 0.37
C ALA A 196 0.34 4.00 0.55
N ILE A 197 -0.09 4.02 1.82
CA ILE A 197 -1.49 4.14 2.21
C ILE A 197 -1.63 5.49 2.93
N HIS A 198 -2.47 6.38 2.40
CA HIS A 198 -2.64 7.74 2.90
C HIS A 198 -4.12 8.12 3.08
N GLY A 199 -4.40 9.08 3.95
CA GLY A 199 -5.70 9.76 4.06
C GLY A 199 -6.40 9.54 5.40
N ASP A 200 -7.67 9.93 5.47
CA ASP A 200 -8.47 9.98 6.70
C ASP A 200 -9.25 8.68 7.01
N ALA A 201 -9.20 7.69 6.12
CA ALA A 201 -9.83 6.39 6.34
C ALA A 201 -9.18 5.63 7.51
N THR A 202 -9.99 4.87 8.24
CA THR A 202 -9.47 3.81 9.12
C THR A 202 -8.94 2.66 8.28
N VAL A 203 -7.92 1.95 8.76
CA VAL A 203 -7.27 0.89 7.96
C VAL A 203 -7.16 -0.44 8.70
N THR A 204 -7.38 -1.52 7.97
CA THR A 204 -6.91 -2.87 8.31
C THR A 204 -5.88 -3.27 7.26
N VAL A 205 -4.61 -3.40 7.62
CA VAL A 205 -3.50 -3.69 6.71
C VAL A 205 -2.78 -4.92 7.22
N ILE A 206 -2.93 -6.06 6.53
CA ILE A 206 -2.42 -7.35 7.03
C ILE A 206 -1.61 -8.09 5.95
N ARG A 207 -0.39 -8.52 6.28
CA ARG A 207 0.48 -9.28 5.36
C ARG A 207 0.76 -8.55 4.05
N CYS A 208 0.91 -7.23 4.09
CA CYS A 208 1.26 -6.43 2.92
C CYS A 208 2.78 -6.21 2.83
N ASP A 209 3.30 -6.20 1.60
CA ASP A 209 4.66 -5.74 1.29
C ASP A 209 4.56 -4.30 0.76
N ILE A 210 5.21 -3.34 1.42
CA ILE A 210 5.06 -1.90 1.18
C ILE A 210 6.43 -1.27 0.96
N SER A 211 6.62 -0.63 -0.21
CA SER A 211 7.93 -0.05 -0.55
C SER A 211 7.89 1.09 -1.56
N GLY A 212 9.03 1.74 -1.79
CA GLY A 212 9.22 2.73 -2.85
C GLY A 212 8.52 4.07 -2.61
N THR A 213 7.87 4.27 -1.47
CA THR A 213 7.18 5.51 -1.09
C THR A 213 7.96 6.25 -0.01
N PRO A 214 7.73 7.55 0.21
CA PRO A 214 8.34 8.26 1.32
C PRO A 214 7.98 7.65 2.68
N ASP A 215 6.70 7.41 2.92
CA ASP A 215 6.18 6.76 4.12
C ASP A 215 5.50 5.45 3.77
N GLY A 216 5.45 4.51 4.71
CA GLY A 216 4.75 3.25 4.49
C GLY A 216 3.26 3.46 4.61
N ILE A 217 2.80 3.75 5.83
CA ILE A 217 1.39 3.96 6.13
C ILE A 217 1.23 5.27 6.89
N GLN A 218 0.42 6.17 6.36
CA GLN A 218 -0.03 7.38 7.03
C GLN A 218 -1.57 7.36 7.08
N ASN A 219 -2.14 6.89 8.18
CA ASN A 219 -3.58 6.66 8.27
C ASN A 219 -4.29 7.69 9.17
N GLY A 220 -5.59 7.79 8.94
CA GLY A 220 -6.51 8.57 9.77
C GLY A 220 -6.58 8.08 11.21
N PRO A 221 -7.22 8.86 12.10
CA PRO A 221 -7.14 8.61 13.53
C PRO A 221 -7.89 7.34 13.96
N GLY A 222 -7.23 6.53 14.78
CA GLY A 222 -7.82 5.43 15.54
C GLY A 222 -8.36 4.21 14.77
N ASN A 223 -8.80 3.23 15.56
CA ASN A 223 -9.44 1.95 15.21
C ASN A 223 -8.83 1.24 13.98
N SER A 224 -7.51 1.31 13.86
CA SER A 224 -6.77 0.76 12.73
C SER A 224 -5.88 -0.39 13.18
N THR A 225 -5.75 -1.39 12.32
CA THR A 225 -4.97 -2.61 12.56
C THR A 225 -3.91 -2.74 11.47
N ILE A 226 -2.65 -2.82 11.86
CA ILE A 226 -1.50 -2.94 10.97
C ILE A 226 -0.67 -4.11 11.46
N GLU A 227 -0.80 -5.26 10.80
CA GLU A 227 -0.19 -6.51 11.29
C GLU A 227 0.54 -7.31 10.22
N GLN A 228 1.69 -7.89 10.60
CA GLN A 228 2.42 -8.83 9.73
C GLN A 228 2.83 -8.24 8.38
N ASN A 229 3.02 -6.92 8.30
CA ASN A 229 3.45 -6.25 7.09
C ASN A 229 4.98 -6.18 7.02
N TYR A 230 5.50 -6.05 5.81
CA TYR A 230 6.89 -5.67 5.56
C TYR A 230 6.91 -4.27 4.93
N ILE A 231 7.42 -3.27 5.65
CA ILE A 231 7.59 -1.90 5.15
C ILE A 231 9.09 -1.65 4.99
N HIS A 232 9.54 -1.36 3.78
CA HIS A 232 10.96 -1.23 3.48
C HIS A 232 11.26 -0.43 2.21
N GLY A 233 12.54 -0.14 1.97
CA GLY A 233 12.99 0.43 0.69
C GLY A 233 12.30 1.77 0.39
N MET A 234 12.24 2.63 1.40
CA MET A 234 11.58 3.93 1.31
C MET A 234 12.23 4.82 0.26
N LEU A 235 11.43 5.60 -0.45
CA LEU A 235 11.92 6.61 -1.37
C LEU A 235 12.53 7.77 -0.59
N ARG A 236 13.83 7.99 -0.80
CA ARG A 236 14.59 9.13 -0.30
C ARG A 236 14.79 10.12 -1.43
N ALA A 237 13.99 11.18 -1.44
CA ALA A 237 14.00 12.16 -2.52
C ALA A 237 14.13 13.59 -2.00
N GLY A 238 14.64 14.46 -2.86
CA GLY A 238 14.88 15.87 -2.55
C GLY A 238 16.15 16.11 -1.75
N ALA A 239 16.34 17.35 -1.34
CA ALA A 239 17.46 17.79 -0.51
C ALA A 239 16.96 18.84 0.49
N TYR A 240 17.56 18.87 1.68
CA TYR A 240 17.15 19.80 2.73
C TYR A 240 17.10 21.26 2.24
N PRO A 241 16.04 22.03 2.55
CA PRO A 241 14.90 21.69 3.41
C PRO A 241 13.71 21.02 2.69
N ASN A 242 13.84 20.74 1.39
CA ASN A 242 12.78 20.22 0.53
C ASN A 242 12.99 18.73 0.22
N ASN A 243 13.20 17.93 1.27
CA ASN A 243 13.40 16.49 1.17
C ASN A 243 12.20 15.72 1.71
N THR A 244 12.12 14.43 1.37
CA THR A 244 11.14 13.53 1.97
C THR A 244 11.42 13.36 3.46
N HIS A 245 10.35 13.25 4.25
CA HIS A 245 10.39 12.95 5.67
C HIS A 245 9.78 11.56 5.82
N ASN A 246 10.63 10.54 5.94
CA ASN A 246 10.23 9.15 5.79
C ASN A 246 9.86 8.52 7.13
N ASP A 247 8.62 8.05 7.24
CA ASP A 247 8.11 7.26 8.35
C ASP A 247 7.66 5.87 7.89
N GLY A 248 7.99 4.83 8.66
CA GLY A 248 7.45 3.50 8.36
C GLY A 248 5.92 3.50 8.55
N ILE A 249 5.48 3.92 9.73
CA ILE A 249 4.09 4.20 10.05
C ILE A 249 4.00 5.57 10.73
N GLN A 250 3.14 6.44 10.21
CA GLN A 250 2.81 7.74 10.79
C GLN A 250 1.33 7.80 11.18
N ASN A 251 1.05 8.26 12.40
CA ASN A 251 -0.33 8.46 12.86
C ASN A 251 -0.44 9.70 13.77
N TYR A 252 -1.52 10.46 13.59
CA TYR A 252 -1.79 11.70 14.34
C TYR A 252 -2.83 11.53 15.46
N GLY A 253 -2.95 10.30 16.00
CA GLY A 253 -3.72 10.02 17.20
C GLY A 253 -4.99 9.19 16.99
N GLY A 254 -5.84 9.18 18.03
CA GLY A 254 -7.04 8.35 18.09
C GLY A 254 -6.89 7.08 18.94
N ALA A 255 -7.99 6.35 19.11
CA ALA A 255 -8.03 5.19 19.99
C ALA A 255 -7.69 3.88 19.28
N ASN A 256 -7.15 2.91 19.99
CA ASN A 256 -7.05 1.49 19.58
C ASN A 256 -6.27 1.24 18.28
N LEU A 257 -5.22 2.01 18.01
CA LEU A 257 -4.27 1.69 16.94
C LEU A 257 -3.44 0.44 17.35
N SER A 258 -3.46 -0.59 16.51
CA SER A 258 -2.72 -1.84 16.71
C SER A 258 -1.64 -1.99 15.65
N ILE A 259 -0.36 -1.95 16.05
CA ILE A 259 0.82 -2.16 15.20
C ILE A 259 1.54 -3.40 15.73
N LYS A 260 1.32 -4.56 15.08
CA LYS A 260 1.84 -5.84 15.60
C LYS A 260 2.55 -6.71 14.60
N TYR A 261 3.63 -7.34 15.04
CA TYR A 261 4.33 -8.38 14.28
C TYR A 261 4.73 -7.92 12.87
N ASN A 262 4.97 -6.63 12.68
CA ASN A 262 5.46 -6.09 11.42
C ASN A 262 6.98 -6.15 11.38
N ARG A 263 7.53 -6.20 10.17
CA ARG A 263 8.91 -5.80 9.91
C ARG A 263 8.89 -4.42 9.27
N ILE A 264 9.39 -3.43 9.99
CA ILE A 264 9.47 -2.05 9.52
C ILE A 264 10.95 -1.69 9.49
N ASP A 265 11.50 -1.59 8.29
CA ASP A 265 12.93 -1.40 8.05
C ASP A 265 13.11 -0.28 7.05
N ILE A 266 13.05 0.95 7.57
CA ILE A 266 13.29 2.17 6.78
C ILE A 266 14.77 2.57 6.76
N SER A 267 15.64 1.72 7.31
CA SER A 267 17.08 1.90 7.26
C SER A 267 17.60 1.79 5.83
N ALA A 268 18.71 2.46 5.53
CA ALA A 268 19.34 2.42 4.22
C ALA A 268 20.85 2.51 4.34
N ASP A 269 21.57 1.84 3.44
CA ASP A 269 23.03 1.90 3.34
C ASP A 269 23.74 1.56 4.67
N GLY A 270 23.15 0.63 5.44
CA GLY A 270 23.63 0.21 6.75
C GLY A 270 23.43 1.23 7.87
N LYS A 271 22.70 2.32 7.61
CA LYS A 271 22.42 3.40 8.57
C LYS A 271 20.93 3.47 8.90
N ALA A 272 20.64 3.82 10.14
CA ALA A 272 19.29 4.13 10.58
C ALA A 272 18.80 5.45 9.98
N TYR A 273 19.68 6.45 9.96
CA TYR A 273 19.41 7.80 9.51
C TYR A 273 20.57 8.31 8.66
N ASP A 274 20.23 8.89 7.51
CA ASP A 274 21.22 9.49 6.60
C ASP A 274 21.50 10.98 6.91
N GLY A 275 20.85 11.54 7.93
CA GLY A 275 20.98 12.95 8.29
C GLY A 275 19.92 13.84 7.64
N THR A 276 19.05 13.32 6.78
CA THR A 276 18.10 14.13 6.02
C THR A 276 16.71 13.51 5.94
N HIS A 277 16.57 12.24 5.53
CA HIS A 277 15.28 11.74 5.06
C HIS A 277 14.49 10.96 6.11
N GLN A 278 15.11 10.05 6.87
CA GLN A 278 14.36 9.16 7.77
C GLN A 278 13.99 9.83 9.10
N ASN A 279 12.74 9.68 9.51
CA ASN A 279 12.25 10.19 10.78
C ASN A 279 12.09 9.09 11.82
N ALA A 280 11.15 8.15 11.63
CA ALA A 280 10.99 6.99 12.50
C ALA A 280 10.39 5.77 11.81
N ALA A 281 10.74 4.57 12.26
CA ALA A 281 10.01 3.36 11.86
C ALA A 281 8.54 3.46 12.30
N VAL A 282 8.27 4.02 13.49
CA VAL A 282 6.92 4.36 13.95
C VAL A 282 6.92 5.75 14.57
N PHE A 283 6.08 6.64 14.02
CA PHE A 283 5.91 8.03 14.43
C PHE A 283 4.45 8.31 14.81
N ILE A 284 4.19 8.50 16.11
CA ILE A 284 2.85 8.76 16.64
C ILE A 284 2.83 10.16 17.23
N MET A 285 2.14 11.10 16.60
CA MET A 285 2.05 12.50 17.04
C MET A 285 0.59 12.93 17.21
N PRO A 286 -0.08 12.50 18.29
CA PRO A 286 -1.41 12.97 18.60
C PRO A 286 -1.39 14.48 18.89
N ASP A 287 -2.58 15.07 18.88
CA ASP A 287 -2.78 16.42 19.41
C ASP A 287 -3.92 16.44 20.45
N GLY A 288 -4.16 17.60 21.05
CA GLY A 288 -5.20 17.75 22.06
C GLY A 288 -6.62 17.44 21.57
N SER A 289 -6.87 17.48 20.26
CA SER A 289 -8.17 17.15 19.67
C SER A 289 -8.32 15.66 19.36
N SER A 290 -7.21 14.95 19.19
CA SER A 290 -7.17 13.52 18.89
C SER A 290 -6.10 12.79 19.74
N PRO A 291 -6.30 12.67 21.07
CA PRO A 291 -5.36 11.95 21.92
C PRO A 291 -5.20 10.49 21.51
N SER A 292 -3.98 9.97 21.59
CA SER A 292 -3.74 8.52 21.41
C SER A 292 -4.23 7.75 22.64
N LYS A 293 -5.09 6.75 22.45
CA LYS A 293 -5.58 5.89 23.54
C LYS A 293 -5.39 4.43 23.19
N ASN A 294 -4.89 3.62 24.12
CA ASN A 294 -4.73 2.17 23.95
C ASN A 294 -3.91 1.81 22.70
N LEU A 295 -2.88 2.61 22.37
CA LEU A 295 -1.92 2.29 21.31
C LEU A 295 -1.20 0.99 21.66
N GLN A 296 -1.09 0.08 20.70
CA GLN A 296 -0.32 -1.16 20.85
C GLN A 296 0.80 -1.21 19.80
N VAL A 297 2.04 -1.28 20.27
CA VAL A 297 3.23 -1.53 19.43
C VAL A 297 3.88 -2.82 19.95
N VAL A 298 3.55 -3.95 19.32
CA VAL A 298 3.85 -5.28 19.90
C VAL A 298 4.56 -6.21 18.91
N GLY A 299 5.68 -6.79 19.32
CA GLY A 299 6.31 -7.89 18.56
C GLY A 299 6.91 -7.48 17.22
N ASN A 300 7.18 -6.19 17.00
CA ASN A 300 7.67 -5.70 15.71
C ASN A 300 9.20 -5.78 15.62
N TYR A 301 9.73 -5.89 14.40
CA TYR A 301 11.08 -5.40 14.08
C TYR A 301 10.95 -3.95 13.62
N LEU A 302 11.65 -3.02 14.28
CA LEU A 302 11.61 -1.60 13.98
C LEU A 302 13.03 -1.12 13.71
N ALA A 303 13.31 -0.58 12.52
CA ALA A 303 14.63 -0.07 12.17
C ALA A 303 14.56 1.14 11.26
N GLY A 304 15.51 2.05 11.45
CA GLY A 304 15.60 3.30 10.70
C GLY A 304 14.86 4.47 11.34
N GLY A 305 15.22 5.67 10.91
CA GLY A 305 14.80 6.92 11.54
C GLY A 305 15.90 7.55 12.39
N GLY A 306 15.76 8.84 12.64
CA GLY A 306 16.55 9.52 13.66
C GLY A 306 16.21 9.01 15.06
N TYR A 307 14.92 8.79 15.36
CA TYR A 307 14.51 7.90 16.44
C TYR A 307 13.75 6.72 15.85
N ILE A 308 14.02 5.49 16.28
CA ILE A 308 13.33 4.32 15.69
C ILE A 308 11.83 4.34 16.03
N LEU A 309 11.49 4.66 17.27
CA LEU A 309 10.11 4.84 17.75
C LEU A 309 9.97 6.24 18.34
N ARG A 310 9.04 7.04 17.81
CA ARG A 310 8.75 8.37 18.32
C ARG A 310 7.29 8.47 18.76
N LEU A 311 7.10 8.79 20.03
CA LEU A 311 5.80 8.86 20.70
C LEU A 311 5.58 10.28 21.24
N GLY A 312 4.64 10.98 20.61
CA GLY A 312 4.17 12.29 21.02
C GLY A 312 3.09 12.25 22.10
N SER A 313 2.58 13.43 22.42
CA SER A 313 1.60 13.69 23.48
C SER A 313 0.39 14.45 22.93
N PRO A 314 -0.85 14.24 23.42
CA PRO A 314 -1.24 13.41 24.56
C PRO A 314 -1.48 11.92 24.24
N MET A 315 -1.02 11.03 25.14
CA MET A 315 -1.29 9.59 25.05
C MET A 315 -1.59 8.91 26.39
N SER A 316 -2.39 7.84 26.36
CA SER A 316 -2.72 7.01 27.53
C SER A 316 -2.99 5.54 27.16
N GLY A 317 -2.72 4.63 28.10
CA GLY A 317 -2.96 3.19 27.90
C GLY A 317 -2.04 2.55 26.86
N THR A 318 -0.92 3.20 26.52
CA THR A 318 -0.01 2.71 25.50
C THR A 318 0.72 1.44 25.99
N ILE A 319 0.83 0.44 25.12
CA ILE A 319 1.54 -0.82 25.35
C ILE A 319 2.64 -0.94 24.29
N VAL A 320 3.90 -1.02 24.74
CA VAL A 320 5.07 -1.23 23.88
C VAL A 320 5.81 -2.46 24.39
N THR A 321 5.65 -3.61 23.73
CA THR A 321 6.23 -4.86 24.24
C THR A 321 6.76 -5.80 23.17
N GLY A 322 7.82 -6.53 23.50
CA GLY A 322 8.35 -7.59 22.65
C GLY A 322 8.94 -7.10 21.32
N ASN A 323 9.26 -5.82 21.19
CA ASN A 323 9.81 -5.27 19.94
C ASN A 323 11.33 -5.46 19.88
N ARG A 324 11.86 -5.63 18.68
CA ARG A 324 13.30 -5.53 18.40
C ARG A 324 13.60 -4.26 17.63
N PHE A 325 14.44 -3.44 18.22
CA PHE A 325 14.96 -2.22 17.63
C PHE A 325 16.22 -2.56 16.82
N GLY A 326 16.29 -2.05 15.60
CA GLY A 326 17.43 -2.19 14.70
C GLY A 326 18.60 -1.31 15.12
N THR A 327 19.55 -1.14 14.20
CA THR A 327 20.68 -0.23 14.40
C THR A 327 20.20 1.20 14.63
N THR A 328 20.90 1.96 15.47
CA THR A 328 20.73 3.40 15.67
C THR A 328 21.81 4.21 14.95
N ALA A 329 22.67 3.57 14.16
CA ALA A 329 23.79 4.23 13.49
C ALA A 329 23.32 5.42 12.63
N GLY A 330 23.88 6.60 12.91
CA GLY A 330 23.52 7.86 12.26
C GLY A 330 22.32 8.58 12.89
N GLY A 331 21.51 7.89 13.70
CA GLY A 331 20.36 8.46 14.41
C GLY A 331 20.69 8.94 15.82
N TRP A 332 19.64 9.32 16.54
CA TRP A 332 19.65 9.84 17.91
C TRP A 332 19.34 8.78 18.97
N GLY A 333 18.62 7.69 18.63
CA GLY A 333 18.39 6.58 19.55
C GLY A 333 17.22 5.68 19.18
N GLU A 334 16.95 4.68 20.02
CA GLU A 334 15.82 3.78 19.82
C GLU A 334 14.48 4.50 19.98
N VAL A 335 14.31 5.28 21.06
CA VAL A 335 13.00 5.84 21.41
C VAL A 335 13.07 7.31 21.83
N LEU A 336 12.10 8.10 21.38
CA LEU A 336 11.76 9.40 21.93
C LEU A 336 10.32 9.39 22.44
N LEU A 337 10.11 9.82 23.67
CA LEU A 337 8.79 10.06 24.26
C LEU A 337 8.68 11.55 24.66
N ASP A 338 7.80 12.31 24.01
CA ASP A 338 7.66 13.74 24.31
C ASP A 338 6.99 13.95 25.68
N ASN A 339 5.84 13.30 25.90
CA ASN A 339 5.09 13.25 27.17
C ASN A 339 3.95 12.21 27.04
N GLY A 340 3.42 11.70 28.15
CA GLY A 340 2.28 10.77 28.16
C GLY A 340 2.56 9.43 28.85
N GLY A 341 1.53 8.58 28.93
CA GLY A 341 1.56 7.36 29.73
C GLY A 341 1.76 6.09 28.90
N ILE A 342 2.96 5.50 28.98
CA ILE A 342 3.18 4.09 28.63
C ILE A 342 2.73 3.25 29.83
N SER A 343 1.63 2.52 29.66
CA SER A 343 1.08 1.63 30.68
C SER A 343 1.85 0.32 30.82
N GLN A 344 2.52 -0.12 29.73
CA GLN A 344 3.33 -1.33 29.74
C GLN A 344 4.53 -1.19 28.80
N TRP A 345 5.72 -1.37 29.36
CA TRP A 345 7.00 -1.44 28.66
C TRP A 345 7.73 -2.72 29.07
N ALA A 346 7.87 -3.69 28.17
CA ALA A 346 8.49 -4.98 28.52
C ALA A 346 9.07 -5.71 27.32
N ASN A 347 10.16 -6.46 27.54
CA ASN A 347 10.79 -7.35 26.56
C ASN A 347 11.17 -6.66 25.24
N ASN A 348 11.49 -5.37 25.30
CA ASN A 348 11.97 -4.60 24.16
C ASN A 348 13.49 -4.72 24.11
N VAL A 349 14.06 -5.12 22.97
CA VAL A 349 15.50 -5.35 22.83
C VAL A 349 16.10 -4.55 21.68
N SER A 350 17.34 -4.09 21.85
CA SER A 350 18.10 -3.38 20.82
C SER A 350 18.68 -4.33 19.77
N ALA A 351 19.43 -3.80 18.81
CA ALA A 351 20.06 -4.59 17.75
C ALA A 351 20.97 -5.68 18.32
N SER A 352 21.69 -5.38 19.41
CA SER A 352 22.60 -6.29 20.12
C SER A 352 21.88 -7.29 21.03
N GLY A 353 20.56 -7.17 21.20
CA GLY A 353 19.78 -7.99 22.12
C GLY A 353 19.74 -7.46 23.56
N ALA A 354 20.37 -6.32 23.84
CA ALA A 354 20.26 -5.67 25.15
C ALA A 354 18.83 -5.15 25.37
N GLN A 355 18.35 -5.14 26.62
CA GLN A 355 17.06 -4.56 26.94
C GLN A 355 17.08 -3.04 26.68
N VAL A 356 16.04 -2.54 26.02
CA VAL A 356 15.82 -1.10 25.87
C VAL A 356 15.08 -0.61 27.11
N PRO A 357 15.62 0.36 27.87
CA PRO A 357 14.95 0.90 29.05
C PRO A 357 13.65 1.61 28.66
N GLN A 358 12.72 1.71 29.60
CA GLN A 358 11.54 2.56 29.43
C GLN A 358 12.00 4.02 29.28
N PRO A 359 11.55 4.75 28.25
CA PRO A 359 11.97 6.13 27.96
C PRO A 359 11.44 7.15 28.96
#